data_AF-A0A8H5HL84-F1
#
_entry.id   AF-A0A8H5HL84-F1
#
_cell.length_a   1.000
_cell.length_b   1.000
_cell.length_c   1.000
_cell.angle_alpha   90.00
_cell.angle_beta   90.00
_cell.angle_gamma   90.00
#
_symmetry.space_group_name_H-M   'P 1'
#
loop_
_entity.id
_entity.type
_entity.pdbx_description
1 polymer ?
#
loop_
_entity_poly.entity_id
_entity_poly.type
_entity_poly.pdbx_seq_one_letter_code
_entity_poly.pdbx_strand_id
1 'polypeptide(L)'
;MGSIRYELLHAHKHEFLLTATIASSLFALTTTPSFIPLVIHISILLFYAPQLFNGRSPVNRRSLFLWLALSVTKSVHWLKPSLNALSTPGASILVLFAHGASTSLIVLITVFVHARSRVFWAHPLFFPALFATAWWGTSQLSPVGYLTSWSPVTGFLGYNWLVPVFGSPIRDWLVAAWAIVISAALETYYMGEESPDESPLLEVPTHGTMDRSRGTLALAMLLVALTVPSYVSPDLPRPISSNGSTPLAIGCALPHAKTNYRELTLSDYIHESTLMNAAQIILWPEGAVSFADETEREAAFAVIRKNITSEYVGVSFEESYWDDGRALKRTGLALVGKSNVTQLLYYKRNLVPIAESYRLESSSDPPALVTIDVKMRQWVGKPKIRPISVTGSICLDFAMPDPFTSLQSRPMLILAPARTWDVSIGAAMWEQVKQRALELDSMVLWCDGGEGGVSGVAAPAQGMNEIIQIGEGSWVRTVGLEYPPDPRPTLNMEWSGWTLIIMWVLGGFSRKLIFRVIRGFEILPSPVRLQQAFSRWRRGNGANELNLLMDD
;
A
#
# COMPACT_ATOMS: atom_id res chain seq x y z
N MET A 1 49.09 15.18 1.89
CA MET A 1 47.65 15.42 2.12
C MET A 1 46.96 14.08 1.98
N GLY A 2 46.46 13.51 3.08
CA GLY A 2 45.62 12.32 3.00
C GLY A 2 44.41 12.67 2.13
N SER A 3 44.13 11.87 1.10
CA SER A 3 42.90 12.05 0.32
C SER A 3 41.71 12.01 1.27
N ILE A 4 40.76 12.94 1.16
CA ILE A 4 39.52 13.00 1.96
C ILE A 4 38.83 11.62 2.04
N ARG A 5 38.99 10.82 0.98
CA ARG A 5 38.55 9.43 0.90
C ARG A 5 39.13 8.54 2.00
N TYR A 6 40.42 8.66 2.30
CA TYR A 6 41.11 7.88 3.32
C TYR A 6 40.62 8.24 4.73
N GLU A 7 40.54 9.53 5.05
CA GLU A 7 40.10 9.98 6.38
C GLU A 7 38.65 9.58 6.66
N LEU A 8 37.73 9.82 5.72
CA LEU A 8 36.32 9.51 5.91
C LEU A 8 36.02 8.00 5.89
N LEU A 9 36.61 7.25 4.96
CA LEU A 9 36.20 5.87 4.70
C LEU A 9 37.14 4.81 5.29
N HIS A 10 38.33 5.18 5.80
CA HIS A 10 39.21 4.24 6.52
C HIS A 10 39.33 4.57 8.01
N ALA A 11 39.62 5.84 8.37
CA ALA A 11 39.81 6.20 9.78
C ALA A 11 38.48 6.24 10.55
N HIS A 12 37.45 6.89 10.00
CA HIS A 12 36.16 7.13 10.67
C HIS A 12 34.95 6.41 10.04
N LYS A 13 35.21 5.29 9.35
CA LYS A 13 34.20 4.61 8.50
C LYS A 13 32.86 4.32 9.19
N HIS A 14 32.89 3.91 10.46
CA HIS A 14 31.66 3.58 11.19
C HIS A 14 30.87 4.82 11.57
N GLU A 15 31.54 5.90 11.97
CA GLU A 15 30.89 7.17 12.34
C GLU A 15 30.28 7.82 11.10
N PHE A 16 31.01 7.82 9.98
CA PHE A 16 30.53 8.34 8.72
C PHE A 16 29.34 7.55 8.18
N LEU A 17 29.45 6.21 8.06
CA LEU A 17 28.38 5.39 7.49
C LEU A 17 27.14 5.32 8.38
N LEU A 18 27.32 5.32 9.69
CA LEU A 18 26.20 5.40 10.64
C LEU A 18 25.47 6.75 10.50
N THR A 19 26.21 7.86 10.46
CA THR A 19 25.64 9.20 10.26
C THR A 19 24.93 9.29 8.91
N ALA A 20 25.55 8.79 7.83
CA ALA A 20 24.94 8.76 6.50
C ALA A 20 23.66 7.91 6.45
N THR A 21 23.63 6.79 7.18
CA THR A 21 22.44 5.93 7.29
C THR A 21 21.32 6.64 8.04
N ILE A 22 21.61 7.29 9.16
CA ILE A 22 20.61 8.04 9.94
C ILE A 22 20.08 9.22 9.11
N ALA A 23 20.96 10.01 8.52
CA ALA A 23 20.58 11.14 7.67
C ALA A 23 19.72 10.70 6.49
N SER A 24 20.11 9.65 5.77
CA SER A 24 19.31 9.13 4.65
C SER A 24 17.97 8.54 5.10
N SER A 25 17.90 7.89 6.28
CA SER A 25 16.63 7.37 6.81
C SER A 25 15.60 8.46 7.09
N LEU A 26 16.04 9.67 7.48
CA LEU A 26 15.14 10.80 7.70
C LEU A 26 14.42 11.22 6.42
N PHE A 27 15.01 11.01 5.25
CA PHE A 27 14.36 11.32 3.97
C PHE A 27 13.64 10.12 3.37
N ALA A 28 14.10 8.91 3.65
CA ALA A 28 13.52 7.68 3.10
C ALA A 28 12.26 7.22 3.84
N LEU A 29 12.20 7.39 5.17
CA LEU A 29 11.19 6.79 6.05
C LEU A 29 10.06 7.77 6.41
N THR A 30 9.65 8.60 5.45
CA THR A 30 8.50 9.52 5.58
C THR A 30 7.18 8.75 5.58
N THR A 31 6.05 9.42 5.85
CA THR A 31 4.70 8.83 5.72
C THR A 31 4.35 8.40 4.29
N THR A 32 4.96 9.04 3.29
CA THR A 32 4.85 8.70 1.86
C THR A 32 6.22 8.44 1.25
N PRO A 33 6.86 7.28 1.53
CA PRO A 33 8.21 6.98 1.05
C PRO A 33 8.34 7.14 -0.47
N SER A 34 9.34 7.91 -0.90
CA SER A 34 9.67 8.08 -2.32
C SER A 34 10.73 7.07 -2.76
N PHE A 35 10.64 6.65 -4.02
CA PHE A 35 11.53 5.66 -4.64
C PHE A 35 13.02 6.01 -4.48
N ILE A 36 13.44 7.22 -4.86
CA ILE A 36 14.87 7.59 -4.90
C ILE A 36 15.49 7.66 -3.50
N PRO A 37 14.92 8.39 -2.51
CA PRO A 37 15.47 8.41 -1.16
C PRO A 37 15.60 7.02 -0.55
N LEU A 38 14.62 6.14 -0.79
CA LEU A 38 14.61 4.78 -0.29
C LEU A 38 15.70 3.91 -0.92
N VAL A 39 15.88 4.01 -2.25
CA VAL A 39 17.00 3.36 -2.97
C VAL A 39 18.34 3.77 -2.36
N ILE A 40 18.58 5.08 -2.20
CA ILE A 40 19.84 5.61 -1.65
C ILE A 40 20.06 5.08 -0.22
N HIS A 41 19.02 5.12 0.62
CA HIS A 41 19.12 4.66 2.00
C HIS A 41 19.48 3.16 2.08
N ILE A 42 18.82 2.32 1.28
CA ILE A 42 19.10 0.88 1.25
C ILE A 42 20.48 0.61 0.64
N SER A 43 20.94 1.38 -0.34
CA SER A 43 22.32 1.28 -0.86
C SER A 43 23.37 1.54 0.21
N ILE A 44 23.18 2.58 1.04
CA ILE A 44 24.09 2.89 2.14
C ILE A 44 24.09 1.76 3.17
N LEU A 45 22.90 1.23 3.52
CA LEU A 45 22.79 0.09 4.42
C LEU A 45 23.49 -1.16 3.88
N LEU A 46 23.31 -1.49 2.60
CA LEU A 46 23.96 -2.62 1.94
C LEU A 46 25.48 -2.47 1.88
N PHE A 47 25.96 -1.26 1.60
CA PHE A 47 27.39 -0.93 1.61
C PHE A 47 27.97 -1.05 3.02
N TYR A 48 27.21 -0.65 4.05
CA TYR A 48 27.66 -0.69 5.44
C TYR A 48 27.59 -2.11 6.05
N ALA A 49 26.69 -2.96 5.57
CA ALA A 49 26.37 -4.27 6.16
C ALA A 49 27.58 -5.20 6.38
N PRO A 50 28.52 -5.39 5.42
CA PRO A 50 29.69 -6.25 5.66
C PRO A 50 30.54 -5.76 6.83
N GLN A 51 30.68 -4.44 6.99
CA GLN A 51 31.47 -3.84 8.08
C GLN A 51 30.75 -3.95 9.42
N LEU A 52 29.41 -3.95 9.39
CA LEU A 52 28.58 -4.06 10.58
C LEU A 52 28.55 -5.50 11.13
N PHE A 53 28.47 -6.51 10.24
CA PHE A 53 28.15 -7.90 10.60
C PHE A 53 29.31 -8.91 10.52
N ASN A 54 30.45 -8.56 9.91
CA ASN A 54 31.61 -9.47 9.81
C ASN A 54 32.51 -9.48 11.06
N GLY A 55 32.16 -8.71 12.10
CA GLY A 55 32.88 -8.77 13.38
C GLY A 55 32.67 -10.10 14.10
N ARG A 56 33.69 -10.58 14.83
CA ARG A 56 33.62 -11.80 15.67
C ARG A 56 32.61 -11.72 16.82
N SER A 57 32.05 -10.54 17.11
CA SER A 57 31.06 -10.35 18.17
C SER A 57 29.63 -10.53 17.62
N PRO A 58 28.83 -11.46 18.17
CA PRO A 58 27.51 -11.80 17.64
C PRO A 58 26.46 -10.68 17.79
N VAL A 59 26.67 -9.72 18.70
CA VAL A 59 25.84 -8.50 18.82
C VAL A 59 26.77 -7.30 18.99
N ASN A 60 27.12 -6.66 17.89
CA ASN A 60 27.89 -5.44 17.92
C ASN A 60 27.01 -4.31 18.48
N ARG A 61 27.48 -3.59 19.52
CA ARG A 61 26.80 -2.39 20.07
C ARG A 61 26.38 -1.41 18.97
N ARG A 62 27.12 -1.36 17.87
CA ARG A 62 26.83 -0.55 16.68
C ARG A 62 25.53 -0.96 15.96
N SER A 63 25.26 -2.26 15.84
CA SER A 63 24.02 -2.75 15.21
C SER A 63 22.80 -2.41 16.06
N LEU A 64 22.93 -2.54 17.39
CA LEU A 64 21.89 -2.11 18.33
C LEU A 64 21.62 -0.61 18.22
N PHE A 65 22.68 0.21 18.21
CA PHE A 65 22.54 1.66 18.05
C PHE A 65 21.89 2.04 16.72
N LEU A 66 22.32 1.41 15.61
CA LEU A 66 21.70 1.64 14.31
C LEU A 66 20.21 1.28 14.31
N TRP A 67 19.85 0.13 14.87
CA TRP A 67 18.45 -0.29 14.99
C TRP A 67 17.61 0.74 15.77
N LEU A 68 18.11 1.20 16.93
CA LEU A 68 17.43 2.23 17.72
C LEU A 68 17.30 3.53 16.93
N ALA A 69 18.36 3.97 16.25
CA ALA A 69 18.35 5.21 15.48
C ALA A 69 17.36 5.17 14.29
N LEU A 70 17.28 4.05 13.57
CA LEU A 70 16.28 3.84 12.51
C LEU A 70 14.85 3.84 13.05
N SER A 71 14.65 3.21 14.22
CA SER A 71 13.36 3.16 14.91
C SER A 71 12.87 4.56 15.30
N VAL A 72 13.76 5.37 15.87
CA VAL A 72 13.47 6.78 16.21
C VAL A 72 13.17 7.58 14.95
N THR A 73 14.01 7.48 13.93
CA THR A 73 13.86 8.23 12.68
C THR A 73 12.52 7.98 12.02
N LYS A 74 12.10 6.71 11.94
CA LYS A 74 10.78 6.35 11.44
C LYS A 74 9.66 6.91 12.33
N SER A 75 9.84 6.88 13.65
CA SER A 75 8.84 7.41 14.59
C SER A 75 8.64 8.91 14.46
N VAL A 76 9.67 9.68 14.09
CA VAL A 76 9.55 11.15 13.96
C VAL A 76 8.48 11.55 12.93
N HIS A 77 8.45 10.91 11.76
CA HIS A 77 7.50 11.25 10.69
C HIS A 77 6.05 10.88 11.00
N TRP A 78 5.86 9.89 11.87
CA TRP A 78 4.54 9.39 12.26
C TRP A 78 4.07 9.94 13.60
N LEU A 79 4.87 10.81 14.26
CA LEU A 79 4.56 11.29 15.61
C LEU A 79 3.26 12.08 15.63
N LYS A 80 3.12 13.09 14.76
CA LYS A 80 1.92 13.92 14.69
C LYS A 80 0.64 13.10 14.45
N PRO A 81 0.53 12.26 13.40
CA PRO A 81 -0.68 11.48 13.19
C PRO A 81 -0.91 10.46 14.31
N SER A 82 0.14 9.93 14.96
CA SER A 82 -0.05 9.01 16.09
C SER A 82 -0.60 9.71 17.33
N LEU A 83 -0.16 10.94 17.61
CA LEU A 83 -0.69 11.74 18.72
C LEU A 83 -2.16 12.12 18.52
N ASN A 84 -2.58 12.34 17.28
CA ASN A 84 -3.97 12.63 16.94
C ASN A 84 -4.87 11.37 16.97
N ALA A 85 -4.29 10.18 16.84
CA ALA A 85 -5.04 8.92 16.78
C ALA A 85 -5.50 8.42 18.17
N LEU A 86 -4.73 8.69 19.22
CA LEU A 86 -4.94 8.10 20.55
C LEU A 86 -5.09 9.19 21.61
N SER A 87 -5.99 8.95 22.56
CA SER A 87 -6.22 9.86 23.68
C SER A 87 -5.03 9.97 24.66
N THR A 88 -4.06 9.05 24.59
CA THR A 88 -2.90 9.01 25.49
C THR A 88 -1.59 9.18 24.70
N PRO A 89 -0.91 10.33 24.83
CA PRO A 89 0.34 10.60 24.11
C PRO A 89 1.44 9.55 24.36
N GLY A 90 1.58 9.09 25.60
CA GLY A 90 2.59 8.10 25.98
C GLY A 90 2.41 6.75 25.29
N ALA A 91 1.18 6.25 25.21
CA ALA A 91 0.88 5.00 24.49
C ALA A 91 1.16 5.16 22.99
N SER A 92 0.84 6.32 22.42
CA SER A 92 1.12 6.65 21.02
C SER A 92 2.59 6.56 20.69
N ILE A 93 3.45 7.18 21.51
CA ILE A 93 4.90 7.18 21.32
C ILE A 93 5.45 5.75 21.46
N LEU A 94 4.99 4.98 22.45
CA LEU A 94 5.45 3.61 22.67
C LEU A 94 5.05 2.68 21.52
N VAL A 95 3.79 2.71 21.09
CA VAL A 95 3.28 1.91 19.96
C VAL A 95 4.03 2.28 18.69
N LEU A 96 4.26 3.58 18.46
CA LEU A 96 4.98 4.04 17.29
C LEU A 96 6.44 3.61 17.29
N PHE A 97 7.14 3.75 18.42
CA PHE A 97 8.51 3.28 18.57
C PHE A 97 8.61 1.77 18.40
N ALA A 98 7.71 1.00 19.01
CA ALA A 98 7.66 -0.45 18.86
C ALA A 98 7.45 -0.84 17.40
N HIS A 99 6.53 -0.17 16.70
CA HIS A 99 6.29 -0.39 15.28
C HIS A 99 7.51 -0.03 14.40
N GLY A 100 8.14 1.12 14.68
CA GLY A 100 9.39 1.55 14.03
C GLY A 100 10.52 0.55 14.26
N ALA A 101 10.61 0.00 15.47
CA ALA A 101 11.58 -1.01 15.87
C ALA A 101 11.36 -2.36 15.18
N SER A 102 10.13 -2.85 15.11
CA SER A 102 9.80 -4.10 14.41
C SER A 102 10.13 -4.00 12.92
N THR A 103 9.71 -2.93 12.25
CA THR A 103 9.97 -2.74 10.82
C THR A 103 11.45 -2.52 10.49
N SER A 104 12.17 -1.76 11.32
CA SER A 104 13.62 -1.61 11.18
C SER A 104 14.36 -2.93 11.42
N LEU A 105 13.89 -3.75 12.36
CA LEU A 105 14.46 -5.07 12.63
C LEU A 105 14.31 -6.01 11.43
N ILE A 106 13.14 -6.03 10.79
CA ILE A 106 12.89 -6.83 9.57
C ILE A 106 13.90 -6.46 8.48
N VAL A 107 14.14 -5.18 8.25
CA VAL A 107 15.12 -4.72 7.25
C VAL A 107 16.54 -5.12 7.63
N LEU A 108 16.94 -4.92 8.88
CA LEU A 108 18.27 -5.30 9.33
C LEU A 108 18.51 -6.81 9.26
N ILE A 109 17.49 -7.63 9.53
CA ILE A 109 17.54 -9.09 9.33
C ILE A 109 17.71 -9.42 7.85
N THR A 110 16.93 -8.82 6.96
CA THR A 110 17.03 -9.01 5.51
C THR A 110 18.42 -8.64 4.98
N VAL A 111 18.96 -7.51 5.42
CA VAL A 111 20.31 -7.05 5.07
C VAL A 111 21.39 -7.97 5.68
N PHE A 112 21.21 -8.44 6.91
CA PHE A 112 22.11 -9.40 7.56
C PHE A 112 22.17 -10.73 6.82
N VAL A 113 21.00 -11.29 6.48
CA VAL A 113 20.89 -12.54 5.70
C VAL A 113 21.60 -12.38 4.36
N HIS A 114 21.40 -11.26 3.66
CA HIS A 114 22.14 -10.98 2.43
C HIS A 114 23.64 -10.90 2.65
N ALA A 115 24.11 -10.13 3.64
CA ALA A 115 25.53 -9.98 3.94
C ALA A 115 26.21 -11.31 4.26
N ARG A 116 25.53 -12.22 4.98
CA ARG A 116 26.04 -13.56 5.28
C ARG A 116 25.97 -14.52 4.10
N SER A 117 24.94 -14.41 3.26
CA SER A 117 24.77 -15.26 2.08
C SER A 117 25.70 -14.89 0.93
N ARG A 118 26.35 -13.72 0.92
CA ARG A 118 27.30 -13.30 -0.14
C ARG A 118 28.41 -14.32 -0.42
N VAL A 119 28.79 -15.13 0.57
CA VAL A 119 29.82 -16.19 0.43
C VAL A 119 29.32 -17.35 -0.46
N PHE A 120 28.02 -17.63 -0.45
CA PHE A 120 27.42 -18.78 -1.14
C PHE A 120 26.60 -18.39 -2.37
N TRP A 121 26.06 -17.17 -2.39
CA TRP A 121 25.12 -16.69 -3.40
C TRP A 121 25.58 -15.32 -3.91
N ALA A 122 26.49 -15.31 -4.89
CA ALA A 122 26.97 -14.07 -5.51
C ALA A 122 25.95 -13.45 -6.48
N HIS A 123 24.72 -13.97 -6.56
CA HIS A 123 23.74 -13.54 -7.54
C HIS A 123 23.12 -12.18 -7.17
N PRO A 124 23.18 -11.16 -8.04
CA PRO A 124 22.71 -9.81 -7.74
C PRO A 124 21.18 -9.74 -7.51
N LEU A 125 20.43 -10.73 -8.00
CA LEU A 125 18.97 -10.82 -7.84
C LEU A 125 18.49 -11.44 -6.52
N PHE A 126 19.40 -11.98 -5.68
CA PHE A 126 19.00 -12.60 -4.41
C PHE A 126 18.39 -11.59 -3.41
N PHE A 127 19.07 -10.46 -3.18
CA PHE A 127 18.58 -9.45 -2.23
C PHE A 127 17.24 -8.83 -2.67
N PRO A 128 17.03 -8.46 -3.95
CA PRO A 128 15.72 -8.01 -4.43
C PRO A 128 14.58 -8.98 -4.15
N ALA A 129 14.77 -10.27 -4.42
CA ALA A 129 13.77 -11.29 -4.12
C ALA A 129 13.50 -11.41 -2.61
N LEU A 130 14.56 -11.40 -1.80
CA LEU A 130 14.45 -11.47 -0.34
C LEU A 130 13.72 -10.25 0.24
N PHE A 131 14.04 -9.04 -0.23
CA PHE A 131 13.44 -7.79 0.23
C PHE A 131 11.96 -7.69 -0.15
N ALA A 132 11.62 -8.02 -1.40
CA ALA A 132 10.22 -8.08 -1.85
C ALA A 132 9.41 -9.11 -1.06
N THR A 133 9.98 -10.29 -0.80
CA THR A 133 9.32 -11.33 0.01
C THR A 133 9.12 -10.88 1.45
N ALA A 134 10.11 -10.23 2.06
CA ALA A 134 10.01 -9.74 3.42
C ALA A 134 8.89 -8.70 3.57
N TRP A 135 8.77 -7.75 2.63
CA TRP A 135 7.72 -6.74 2.70
C TRP A 135 6.34 -7.25 2.31
N TRP A 136 6.24 -8.11 1.30
CA TRP A 136 4.98 -8.77 1.00
C TRP A 136 4.50 -9.60 2.19
N GLY A 137 5.34 -10.46 2.77
CA GLY A 137 4.99 -11.25 3.94
C GLY A 137 4.64 -10.38 5.16
N THR A 138 5.40 -9.30 5.39
CA THR A 138 5.08 -8.34 6.47
C THR A 138 3.75 -7.66 6.22
N SER A 139 3.43 -7.27 4.98
CA SER A 139 2.16 -6.62 4.64
C SER A 139 0.96 -7.56 4.81
N GLN A 140 1.13 -8.86 4.57
CA GLN A 140 0.10 -9.85 4.83
C GLN A 140 -0.16 -9.97 6.34
N LEU A 141 0.90 -10.04 7.15
CA LEU A 141 0.78 -10.24 8.60
C LEU A 141 0.46 -8.95 9.37
N SER A 142 0.77 -7.80 8.80
CA SER A 142 0.59 -6.49 9.42
C SER A 142 -0.86 -6.06 9.35
N PRO A 143 -1.48 -5.64 10.47
CA PRO A 143 -2.86 -5.18 10.46
C PRO A 143 -3.02 -3.79 9.81
N VAL A 144 -1.93 -3.16 9.37
CA VAL A 144 -1.93 -1.90 8.58
C VAL A 144 -1.37 -2.10 7.16
N GLY A 145 -1.14 -3.35 6.74
CA GLY A 145 -0.68 -3.68 5.39
C GLY A 145 0.63 -2.99 5.01
N TYR A 146 0.65 -2.38 3.82
CA TYR A 146 1.79 -1.63 3.28
C TYR A 146 1.93 -0.21 3.84
N LEU A 147 0.98 0.30 4.63
CA LEU A 147 0.95 1.72 5.03
C LEU A 147 2.24 2.17 5.73
N THR A 148 2.87 1.25 6.46
CA THR A 148 4.10 1.51 7.21
C THR A 148 5.28 0.64 6.75
N SER A 149 5.18 0.06 5.56
CA SER A 149 6.30 -0.70 4.96
C SER A 149 7.46 0.22 4.57
N TRP A 150 8.65 -0.33 4.30
CA TRP A 150 9.71 0.40 3.58
C TRP A 150 9.58 0.13 2.08
N SER A 151 8.37 0.35 1.56
CA SER A 151 8.04 0.23 0.14
C SER A 151 7.81 1.63 -0.41
N PRO A 152 8.27 1.92 -1.64
CA PRO A 152 8.04 3.23 -2.24
C PRO A 152 6.57 3.35 -2.64
N VAL A 153 5.97 4.50 -2.34
CA VAL A 153 4.60 4.83 -2.74
C VAL A 153 4.57 5.94 -3.79
N THR A 154 5.65 6.70 -3.94
CA THR A 154 5.81 7.75 -4.97
C THR A 154 7.13 7.61 -5.73
N GLY A 155 7.23 8.29 -6.88
CA GLY A 155 8.51 8.45 -7.60
C GLY A 155 8.95 7.24 -8.44
N PHE A 156 8.06 6.28 -8.71
CA PHE A 156 8.38 5.07 -9.49
C PHE A 156 7.73 5.05 -10.89
N LEU A 157 7.35 6.22 -11.44
CA LEU A 157 6.56 6.35 -12.67
C LEU A 157 7.13 5.57 -13.86
N GLY A 158 8.46 5.53 -14.03
CA GLY A 158 9.12 4.79 -15.11
C GLY A 158 8.86 3.28 -15.10
N TYR A 159 8.36 2.75 -13.99
CA TYR A 159 8.08 1.32 -13.78
C TYR A 159 6.59 1.03 -13.58
N ASN A 160 5.68 2.01 -13.71
CA ASN A 160 4.24 1.83 -13.47
C ASN A 160 3.64 0.68 -14.28
N TRP A 161 4.09 0.48 -15.52
CA TRP A 161 3.60 -0.59 -16.41
C TRP A 161 3.84 -2.01 -15.86
N LEU A 162 4.78 -2.18 -14.93
CA LEU A 162 5.04 -3.48 -14.29
C LEU A 162 4.02 -3.79 -13.19
N VAL A 163 3.34 -2.79 -12.63
CA VAL A 163 2.43 -2.97 -11.49
C VAL A 163 1.19 -3.79 -11.83
N PRO A 164 0.49 -3.58 -12.97
CA PRO A 164 -0.59 -4.48 -13.38
C PRO A 164 -0.15 -5.93 -13.59
N VAL A 165 1.15 -6.17 -13.84
CA VAL A 165 1.69 -7.51 -14.11
C VAL A 165 2.11 -8.22 -12.83
N PHE A 166 2.86 -7.52 -11.98
CA PHE A 166 3.54 -8.13 -10.84
C PHE A 166 2.99 -7.68 -9.48
N GLY A 167 2.09 -6.69 -9.44
CA GLY A 167 1.50 -6.18 -8.21
C GLY A 167 2.45 -5.35 -7.37
N SER A 168 2.10 -5.16 -6.10
CA SER A 168 2.92 -4.41 -5.13
C SER A 168 4.37 -4.90 -4.96
N PRO A 169 4.67 -6.22 -4.92
CA PRO A 169 6.03 -6.70 -4.64
C PRO A 169 7.10 -6.22 -5.64
N ILE A 170 6.71 -5.87 -6.87
CA ILE A 170 7.68 -5.39 -7.87
C ILE A 170 8.34 -4.09 -7.45
N ARG A 171 7.64 -3.24 -6.69
CA ARG A 171 8.17 -1.96 -6.23
C ARG A 171 9.33 -2.17 -5.25
N ASP A 172 9.14 -3.10 -4.32
CA ASP A 172 10.16 -3.50 -3.34
C ASP A 172 11.37 -4.13 -4.03
N TRP A 173 11.09 -5.00 -5.02
CA TRP A 173 12.13 -5.62 -5.83
C TRP A 173 12.95 -4.58 -6.59
N LEU A 174 12.30 -3.60 -7.23
CA LEU A 174 12.97 -2.54 -8.00
C LEU A 174 13.85 -1.65 -7.10
N VAL A 175 13.34 -1.26 -5.93
CA VAL A 175 14.10 -0.48 -4.95
C VAL A 175 15.35 -1.24 -4.53
N ALA A 176 15.19 -2.51 -4.14
CA ALA A 176 16.30 -3.34 -3.73
C ALA A 176 17.30 -3.63 -4.87
N ALA A 177 16.82 -3.77 -6.11
CA ALA A 177 17.66 -4.01 -7.28
C ALA A 177 18.53 -2.79 -7.60
N TRP A 178 17.95 -1.58 -7.63
CA TRP A 178 18.74 -0.36 -7.74
C TRP A 178 19.68 -0.16 -6.56
N ALA A 179 19.23 -0.54 -5.35
CA ALA A 179 20.05 -0.40 -4.17
C ALA A 179 21.32 -1.25 -4.25
N ILE A 180 21.22 -2.47 -4.80
CA ILE A 180 22.35 -3.36 -5.08
C ILE A 180 23.29 -2.78 -6.13
N VAL A 181 22.77 -2.23 -7.23
CA VAL A 181 23.58 -1.61 -8.28
C VAL A 181 24.43 -0.47 -7.72
N ILE A 182 23.81 0.45 -6.98
CA ILE A 182 24.50 1.60 -6.38
C ILE A 182 25.46 1.14 -5.28
N SER A 183 25.05 0.19 -4.42
CA SER A 183 25.95 -0.35 -3.39
C SER A 183 27.19 -1.01 -4.00
N ALA A 184 27.05 -1.73 -5.11
CA ALA A 184 28.17 -2.34 -5.81
C ALA A 184 29.07 -1.28 -6.47
N ALA A 185 28.49 -0.24 -7.07
CA ALA A 185 29.26 0.89 -7.59
C ALA A 185 30.06 1.61 -6.47
N LEU A 186 29.45 1.79 -5.29
CA LEU A 186 30.13 2.33 -4.10
C LEU A 186 31.24 1.41 -3.60
N GLU A 187 31.03 0.08 -3.62
CA GLU A 187 32.07 -0.91 -3.29
C GLU A 187 33.27 -0.78 -4.25
N THR A 188 33.03 -0.76 -5.57
CA THR A 188 34.10 -0.60 -6.57
C THR A 188 34.82 0.74 -6.41
N TYR A 189 34.07 1.84 -6.23
CA TYR A 189 34.66 3.15 -5.98
C TYR A 189 35.50 3.17 -4.70
N TYR A 190 35.04 2.50 -3.64
CA TYR A 190 35.73 2.44 -2.34
C TYR A 190 36.98 1.55 -2.36
N MET A 191 36.99 0.46 -3.14
CA MET A 191 38.17 -0.39 -3.32
C MET A 191 39.27 0.33 -4.11
N GLY A 192 38.91 1.18 -5.07
CA GLY A 192 39.88 1.94 -5.88
C GLY A 192 40.48 1.12 -7.01
N GLU A 193 41.36 1.75 -7.79
CA GLU A 193 42.16 1.04 -8.79
C GLU A 193 43.28 0.30 -8.07
N GLU A 194 43.43 -1.01 -8.33
CA GLU A 194 44.56 -1.79 -7.82
C GLU A 194 45.85 -1.10 -8.26
N SER A 195 46.70 -0.72 -7.30
CA SER A 195 47.98 -0.12 -7.67
C SER A 195 48.82 -1.19 -8.37
N PRO A 196 49.49 -0.87 -9.49
CA PRO A 196 50.29 -1.86 -10.22
C PRO A 196 51.44 -2.46 -9.39
N ASP A 197 51.77 -1.85 -8.24
CA ASP A 197 52.82 -2.30 -7.32
C ASP A 197 52.31 -3.27 -6.24
N GLU A 198 50.99 -3.41 -6.06
CA GLU A 198 50.37 -4.33 -5.09
C GLU A 198 50.10 -5.69 -5.75
N SER A 199 51.17 -6.44 -6.01
CA SER A 199 51.02 -7.84 -6.41
C SER A 199 50.43 -8.65 -5.23
N PRO A 200 49.34 -9.40 -5.42
CA PRO A 200 48.69 -10.12 -4.33
C PRO A 200 49.65 -11.16 -3.74
N LEU A 201 49.88 -11.06 -2.42
CA LEU A 201 50.76 -11.98 -1.69
C LEU A 201 50.29 -13.45 -1.72
N LEU A 202 49.04 -13.69 -2.14
CA LEU A 202 48.45 -15.01 -2.34
C LEU A 202 47.61 -14.99 -3.63
N GLU A 203 47.87 -15.92 -4.55
CA GLU A 203 47.02 -16.18 -5.71
C GLU A 203 45.70 -16.82 -5.25
N VAL A 204 44.77 -16.00 -4.76
CA VAL A 204 43.39 -16.44 -4.55
C VAL A 204 42.72 -16.45 -5.91
N PRO A 205 42.12 -17.55 -6.37
CA PRO A 205 41.44 -17.60 -7.67
C PRO A 205 40.39 -16.48 -7.76
N THR A 206 40.67 -15.50 -8.61
CA THR A 206 39.90 -14.26 -8.81
C THR A 206 38.60 -14.46 -9.60
N HIS A 207 38.25 -15.71 -9.91
CA HIS A 207 37.07 -16.05 -10.73
C HIS A 207 35.75 -15.44 -10.20
N GLY A 208 35.64 -15.11 -8.91
CA GLY A 208 34.41 -14.55 -8.33
C GLY A 208 34.17 -13.04 -8.54
N THR A 209 35.20 -12.21 -8.75
CA THR A 209 35.04 -10.74 -8.76
C THR A 209 34.57 -10.20 -10.11
N MET A 210 35.14 -10.72 -11.21
CA MET A 210 34.75 -10.34 -12.57
C MET A 210 33.28 -10.67 -12.85
N ASP A 211 32.81 -11.85 -12.45
CA ASP A 211 31.42 -12.30 -12.70
C ASP A 211 30.40 -11.43 -11.95
N ARG A 212 30.72 -10.98 -10.73
CA ARG A 212 29.85 -10.09 -9.94
C ARG A 212 29.69 -8.71 -10.59
N SER A 213 30.76 -8.13 -11.12
CA SER A 213 30.71 -6.82 -11.80
C SER A 213 29.84 -6.87 -13.06
N ARG A 214 29.99 -7.94 -13.86
CA ARG A 214 29.19 -8.18 -15.07
C ARG A 214 27.71 -8.38 -14.74
N GLY A 215 27.39 -9.17 -13.73
CA GLY A 215 26.01 -9.39 -13.28
C GLY A 215 25.35 -8.09 -12.79
N THR A 216 26.09 -7.26 -12.08
CA THR A 216 25.59 -5.95 -11.59
C THR A 216 25.37 -4.97 -12.75
N LEU A 217 26.30 -4.90 -13.70
CA LEU A 217 26.13 -4.07 -14.89
C LEU A 217 24.94 -4.54 -15.74
N ALA A 218 24.79 -5.85 -15.94
CA ALA A 218 23.65 -6.42 -16.63
C ALA A 218 22.32 -6.07 -15.93
N LEU A 219 22.28 -6.14 -14.59
CA LEU A 219 21.12 -5.69 -13.81
C LEU A 219 20.85 -4.19 -14.01
N ALA A 220 21.87 -3.34 -13.97
CA ALA A 220 21.70 -1.91 -14.21
C ALA A 220 21.12 -1.64 -15.61
N MET A 221 21.66 -2.30 -16.64
CA MET A 221 21.16 -2.20 -18.01
C MET A 221 19.72 -2.70 -18.13
N LEU A 222 19.37 -3.80 -17.46
CA LEU A 222 18.00 -4.31 -17.40
C LEU A 222 17.06 -3.29 -16.73
N LEU A 223 17.44 -2.73 -15.58
CA LEU A 223 16.63 -1.75 -14.85
C LEU A 223 16.39 -0.48 -15.68
N VAL A 224 17.38 -0.02 -16.42
CA VAL A 224 17.24 1.10 -17.36
C VAL A 224 16.33 0.70 -18.52
N ALA A 225 16.53 -0.47 -19.13
CA ALA A 225 15.69 -0.98 -20.22
C ALA A 225 14.21 -1.12 -19.81
N LEU A 226 13.95 -1.54 -18.57
CA LEU A 226 12.60 -1.64 -18.01
C LEU A 226 11.90 -0.27 -17.87
N THR A 227 12.62 0.86 -17.94
CA THR A 227 11.98 2.19 -17.98
C THR A 227 11.44 2.56 -19.36
N VAL A 228 11.94 1.94 -20.43
CA VAL A 228 11.65 2.32 -21.82
C VAL A 228 10.14 2.31 -22.15
N PRO A 229 9.33 1.30 -21.74
CA PRO A 229 7.91 1.27 -22.09
C PRO A 229 7.13 2.49 -21.59
N SER A 230 7.51 3.07 -20.44
CA SER A 230 6.85 4.26 -19.89
C SER A 230 7.00 5.51 -20.76
N TYR A 231 8.04 5.57 -21.61
CA TYR A 231 8.25 6.68 -22.54
C TYR A 231 7.52 6.48 -23.88
N VAL A 232 7.12 5.24 -24.20
CA VAL A 232 6.49 4.89 -25.49
C VAL A 232 4.97 4.81 -25.37
N SER A 233 4.45 4.47 -24.18
CA SER A 233 3.02 4.41 -23.88
C SER A 233 2.66 5.53 -22.90
N PRO A 234 2.28 6.73 -23.37
CA PRO A 234 1.97 7.83 -22.48
C PRO A 234 0.68 7.52 -21.70
N ASP A 235 0.78 7.49 -20.37
CA ASP A 235 -0.36 7.40 -19.46
C ASP A 235 -1.07 8.76 -19.43
N LEU A 236 -1.98 9.00 -20.38
CA LEU A 236 -2.78 10.22 -20.43
C LEU A 236 -4.26 9.94 -20.12
N PRO A 237 -4.94 10.85 -19.40
CA PRO A 237 -6.39 10.80 -19.19
C PRO A 237 -7.14 10.56 -20.48
N ARG A 238 -8.02 9.56 -20.46
CA ARG A 238 -8.95 9.34 -21.57
C ARG A 238 -9.82 10.58 -21.75
N PRO A 239 -10.06 11.02 -22.99
CA PRO A 239 -10.93 12.18 -23.24
C PRO A 239 -12.34 11.88 -22.73
N ILE A 240 -12.96 12.85 -22.05
CA ILE A 240 -14.33 12.74 -21.53
C ILE A 240 -15.34 12.48 -22.66
N SER A 241 -15.06 13.06 -23.83
CA SER A 241 -15.91 12.99 -25.03
C SER A 241 -15.20 12.21 -26.13
N SER A 242 -15.34 10.88 -26.16
CA SER A 242 -14.92 10.08 -27.31
C SER A 242 -15.79 8.85 -27.52
N ASN A 243 -15.73 8.26 -28.71
CA ASN A 243 -16.42 6.99 -28.97
C ASN A 243 -15.90 5.85 -28.07
N GLY A 244 -14.62 5.93 -27.66
CA GLY A 244 -13.96 4.96 -26.79
C GLY A 244 -14.07 5.27 -25.30
N SER A 245 -14.90 6.24 -24.90
CA SER A 245 -15.08 6.61 -23.50
C SER A 245 -16.52 6.90 -23.11
N THR A 246 -16.86 6.55 -21.87
CA THR A 246 -18.14 6.83 -21.22
C THR A 246 -17.92 7.99 -20.23
N PRO A 247 -18.42 9.21 -20.52
CA PRO A 247 -18.38 10.29 -19.55
C PRO A 247 -19.26 9.92 -18.36
N LEU A 248 -18.67 9.91 -17.18
CA LEU A 248 -19.32 9.68 -15.91
C LEU A 248 -19.07 10.89 -15.01
N ALA A 249 -20.14 11.55 -14.57
CA ALA A 249 -20.01 12.57 -13.53
C ALA A 249 -20.06 11.90 -12.16
N ILE A 250 -18.97 11.99 -11.40
CA ILE A 250 -18.84 11.46 -10.05
C ILE A 250 -18.63 12.60 -9.06
N GLY A 251 -19.01 12.41 -7.81
CA GLY A 251 -18.78 13.41 -6.76
C GLY A 251 -18.62 12.80 -5.39
N CYS A 252 -18.05 13.58 -4.49
CA CYS A 252 -17.90 13.28 -3.07
C CYS A 252 -18.68 14.32 -2.28
N ALA A 253 -19.61 13.87 -1.43
CA ALA A 253 -20.43 14.74 -0.60
C ALA A 253 -19.78 14.90 0.77
N LEU A 254 -19.26 16.10 1.05
CA LEU A 254 -18.60 16.48 2.28
C LEU A 254 -19.30 17.74 2.84
N PRO A 255 -20.46 17.56 3.51
CA PRO A 255 -21.19 18.68 4.08
C PRO A 255 -20.32 19.38 5.12
N HIS A 256 -20.41 20.71 5.17
CA HIS A 256 -19.66 21.48 6.16
C HIS A 256 -20.24 21.24 7.55
N ALA A 257 -19.40 20.86 8.50
CA ALA A 257 -19.80 20.83 9.90
C ALA A 257 -19.96 22.28 10.35
N LYS A 258 -21.21 22.76 10.51
CA LYS A 258 -21.44 24.10 11.07
C LYS A 258 -20.67 24.22 12.38
N THR A 259 -20.08 25.40 12.61
CA THR A 259 -19.11 25.84 13.63
C THR A 259 -19.26 25.36 15.10
N ASN A 260 -20.22 24.50 15.42
CA ASN A 260 -20.55 24.04 16.77
C ASN A 260 -20.33 22.53 16.98
N TYR A 261 -19.39 21.87 16.28
CA TYR A 261 -19.10 20.43 16.46
C TYR A 261 -20.34 19.53 16.40
N ARG A 262 -21.35 19.90 15.61
CA ARG A 262 -22.55 19.10 15.45
C ARG A 262 -22.24 17.88 14.60
N GLU A 263 -22.66 16.70 15.05
CA GLU A 263 -22.64 15.48 14.23
C GLU A 263 -23.55 15.65 13.01
N LEU A 264 -23.00 15.35 11.83
CA LEU A 264 -23.73 15.40 10.56
C LEU A 264 -24.78 14.28 10.54
N THR A 265 -26.00 14.62 10.17
CA THR A 265 -27.12 13.66 10.12
C THR A 265 -27.40 13.21 8.69
N LEU A 266 -28.24 12.18 8.55
CA LEU A 266 -28.74 11.72 7.25
C LEU A 266 -29.31 12.86 6.39
N SER A 267 -30.04 13.79 6.99
CA SER A 267 -30.61 14.93 6.26
C SER A 267 -29.56 15.88 5.71
N ASP A 268 -28.45 16.06 6.43
CA ASP A 268 -27.36 16.93 6.01
C ASP A 268 -26.69 16.38 4.74
N TYR A 269 -26.42 15.06 4.69
CA TYR A 269 -25.88 14.38 3.50
C TYR A 269 -26.88 14.29 2.34
N ILE A 270 -28.17 14.08 2.60
CA ILE A 270 -29.20 14.13 1.57
C ILE A 270 -29.26 15.53 0.97
N HIS A 271 -29.31 16.57 1.80
CA HIS A 271 -29.33 17.95 1.35
C HIS A 271 -28.11 18.27 0.49
N GLU A 272 -26.92 17.93 0.96
CA GLU A 272 -25.67 18.14 0.23
C GLU A 272 -25.70 17.42 -1.13
N SER A 273 -26.19 16.17 -1.17
CA SER A 273 -26.31 15.40 -2.40
C SER A 273 -27.29 16.04 -3.41
N THR A 274 -28.33 16.74 -2.95
CA THR A 274 -29.26 17.46 -3.86
C THR A 274 -28.63 18.68 -4.53
N LEU A 275 -27.62 19.29 -3.90
CA LEU A 275 -26.87 20.40 -4.49
C LEU A 275 -25.95 19.91 -5.62
N MET A 276 -25.60 18.63 -5.63
CA MET A 276 -24.68 17.99 -6.58
C MET A 276 -25.41 17.38 -7.79
N ASN A 277 -26.41 18.09 -8.33
CA ASN A 277 -27.28 17.60 -9.41
C ASN A 277 -26.56 17.17 -10.70
N ALA A 278 -25.33 17.64 -10.93
CA ALA A 278 -24.51 17.29 -12.08
C ALA A 278 -23.91 15.88 -11.98
N ALA A 279 -23.77 15.32 -10.77
CA ALA A 279 -23.20 14.01 -10.51
C ALA A 279 -24.22 12.90 -10.76
N GLN A 280 -23.75 11.84 -11.42
CA GLN A 280 -24.51 10.60 -11.63
C GLN A 280 -24.30 9.64 -10.47
N ILE A 281 -23.07 9.58 -9.93
CA ILE A 281 -22.73 8.81 -8.74
C ILE A 281 -22.15 9.78 -7.70
N ILE A 282 -22.75 9.82 -6.52
CA ILE A 282 -22.24 10.58 -5.38
C ILE A 282 -21.76 9.59 -4.32
N LEU A 283 -20.59 9.80 -3.75
CA LEU A 283 -20.08 8.98 -2.64
C LEU A 283 -20.10 9.79 -1.35
N TRP A 284 -20.60 9.19 -0.28
CA TRP A 284 -20.50 9.72 1.07
C TRP A 284 -19.26 9.13 1.77
N PRO A 285 -18.57 9.90 2.62
CA PRO A 285 -17.37 9.47 3.31
C PRO A 285 -17.66 8.34 4.31
N GLU A 286 -16.61 7.70 4.81
CA GLU A 286 -16.74 6.58 5.72
C GLU A 286 -17.47 6.96 7.01
N GLY A 287 -18.47 6.14 7.38
CA GLY A 287 -19.26 6.37 8.59
C GLY A 287 -20.05 7.68 8.54
N ALA A 288 -20.49 8.11 7.34
CA ALA A 288 -21.28 9.32 7.17
C ALA A 288 -22.58 9.31 7.99
N VAL A 289 -23.22 8.15 8.11
CA VAL A 289 -24.45 7.96 8.88
C VAL A 289 -24.36 6.72 9.76
N SER A 290 -25.11 6.68 10.85
CA SER A 290 -25.18 5.52 11.74
C SER A 290 -26.61 5.01 11.87
N PHE A 291 -26.77 3.70 11.94
CA PHE A 291 -28.05 3.01 12.09
C PHE A 291 -28.03 2.09 13.32
N ALA A 292 -29.15 2.01 14.03
CA ALA A 292 -29.35 1.12 15.15
C ALA A 292 -29.49 -0.34 14.72
N ASP A 293 -30.08 -0.58 13.54
CA ASP A 293 -30.24 -1.91 12.96
C ASP A 293 -30.46 -1.87 11.43
N GLU A 294 -30.58 -3.05 10.83
CA GLU A 294 -30.82 -3.23 9.40
C GLU A 294 -32.18 -2.66 8.95
N THR A 295 -33.19 -2.64 9.83
CA THR A 295 -34.52 -2.11 9.48
C THR A 295 -34.48 -0.59 9.36
N GLU A 296 -33.78 0.10 10.26
CA GLU A 296 -33.54 1.53 10.18
C GLU A 296 -32.69 1.86 8.93
N ARG A 297 -31.67 1.05 8.63
CA ARG A 297 -30.86 1.20 7.41
C ARG A 297 -31.72 1.17 6.15
N GLU A 298 -32.57 0.16 5.99
CA GLU A 298 -33.42 0.04 4.80
C GLU A 298 -34.50 1.14 4.73
N ALA A 299 -35.03 1.57 5.88
CA ALA A 299 -35.93 2.73 5.95
C ALA A 299 -35.23 4.02 5.51
N ALA A 300 -34.00 4.26 5.99
CA ALA A 300 -33.17 5.38 5.56
C ALA A 300 -32.86 5.32 4.07
N PHE A 301 -32.54 4.14 3.52
CA PHE A 301 -32.32 3.97 2.09
C PHE A 301 -33.58 4.29 1.28
N ALA A 302 -34.77 3.94 1.76
CA ALA A 302 -36.03 4.34 1.13
C ALA A 302 -36.24 5.87 1.13
N VAL A 303 -35.79 6.57 2.17
CA VAL A 303 -35.80 8.04 2.22
C VAL A 303 -34.79 8.63 1.24
N ILE A 304 -33.57 8.09 1.16
CA ILE A 304 -32.54 8.52 0.20
C ILE A 304 -33.07 8.39 -1.22
N ARG A 305 -33.60 7.21 -1.60
CA ARG A 305 -34.17 6.94 -2.94
C ARG A 305 -35.20 7.97 -3.40
N LYS A 306 -36.01 8.49 -2.47
CA LYS A 306 -37.06 9.48 -2.76
C LYS A 306 -36.52 10.90 -2.96
N ASN A 307 -35.39 11.23 -2.33
CA ASN A 307 -34.90 12.61 -2.26
C ASN A 307 -33.67 12.89 -3.14
N ILE A 308 -32.94 11.86 -3.58
CA ILE A 308 -31.73 12.05 -4.39
C ILE A 308 -32.06 12.44 -5.84
N THR A 309 -31.30 13.42 -6.35
CA THR A 309 -31.38 13.83 -7.77
C THR A 309 -30.51 12.96 -8.66
N SER A 310 -29.35 12.50 -8.15
CA SER A 310 -28.39 11.65 -8.84
C SER A 310 -28.97 10.28 -9.21
N GLU A 311 -28.29 9.55 -10.10
CA GLU A 311 -28.73 8.20 -10.50
C GLU A 311 -28.43 7.17 -9.39
N TYR A 312 -27.27 7.33 -8.74
CA TYR A 312 -26.81 6.48 -7.65
C TYR A 312 -26.13 7.30 -6.54
N VAL A 313 -26.21 6.79 -5.31
CA VAL A 313 -25.48 7.29 -4.16
C VAL A 313 -24.81 6.13 -3.43
N GLY A 314 -23.49 6.20 -3.28
CA GLY A 314 -22.70 5.35 -2.39
C GLY A 314 -22.82 5.87 -0.97
N VAL A 315 -23.58 5.18 -0.13
CA VAL A 315 -23.84 5.52 1.27
C VAL A 315 -22.90 4.67 2.13
N SER A 316 -21.91 5.29 2.76
CA SER A 316 -21.15 4.60 3.81
C SER A 316 -21.79 4.88 5.18
N PHE A 317 -21.87 3.83 6.00
CA PHE A 317 -22.60 3.86 7.25
C PHE A 317 -21.93 3.00 8.32
N GLU A 318 -22.23 3.27 9.59
CA GLU A 318 -22.05 2.32 10.68
C GLU A 318 -23.41 1.72 11.04
N GLU A 319 -23.51 0.41 11.25
CA GLU A 319 -24.74 -0.20 11.76
C GLU A 319 -24.45 -1.07 12.97
N SER A 320 -25.40 -1.12 13.90
CA SER A 320 -25.39 -2.14 14.95
C SER A 320 -26.19 -3.35 14.49
N TYR A 321 -25.75 -4.55 14.84
CA TYR A 321 -26.46 -5.78 14.56
C TYR A 321 -26.32 -6.73 15.75
N TRP A 322 -27.23 -7.69 15.83
CA TRP A 322 -27.25 -8.67 16.91
C TRP A 322 -26.71 -10.00 16.41
N ASP A 323 -25.68 -10.51 17.07
CA ASP A 323 -25.09 -11.81 16.77
C ASP A 323 -24.76 -12.54 18.06
N ASP A 324 -25.25 -13.78 18.17
CA ASP A 324 -24.98 -14.67 19.31
C ASP A 324 -25.09 -13.99 20.69
N GLY A 325 -26.23 -13.35 20.97
CA GLY A 325 -26.47 -12.72 22.28
C GLY A 325 -25.89 -11.31 22.44
N ARG A 326 -25.16 -10.79 21.45
CA ARG A 326 -24.33 -9.58 21.60
C ARG A 326 -24.66 -8.53 20.53
N ALA A 327 -24.75 -7.27 20.97
CA ALA A 327 -24.79 -6.13 20.07
C ALA A 327 -23.38 -5.86 19.54
N LEU A 328 -23.19 -6.06 18.25
CA LEU A 328 -21.97 -5.76 17.51
C LEU A 328 -22.21 -4.55 16.62
N LYS A 329 -21.13 -3.90 16.18
CA LYS A 329 -21.20 -2.84 15.18
C LYS A 329 -20.29 -3.17 14.00
N ARG A 330 -20.67 -2.74 12.80
CA ARG A 330 -19.84 -2.86 11.60
C ARG A 330 -19.99 -1.65 10.71
N THR A 331 -18.96 -1.38 9.92
CA THR A 331 -18.97 -0.31 8.91
C THR A 331 -19.28 -0.90 7.56
N GLY A 332 -20.22 -0.28 6.85
CA GLY A 332 -20.68 -0.70 5.54
C GLY A 332 -20.60 0.41 4.49
N LEU A 333 -20.73 -0.02 3.24
CA LEU A 333 -20.93 0.79 2.05
C LEU A 333 -22.05 0.15 1.24
N ALA A 334 -23.08 0.92 0.92
CA ALA A 334 -24.15 0.52 0.02
C ALA A 334 -24.19 1.43 -1.20
N LEU A 335 -24.41 0.86 -2.39
CA LEU A 335 -24.78 1.63 -3.57
C LEU A 335 -26.29 1.62 -3.71
N VAL A 336 -26.91 2.80 -3.59
CA VAL A 336 -28.35 3.00 -3.62
C VAL A 336 -28.71 3.78 -4.88
N GLY A 337 -29.40 3.12 -5.82
CA GLY A 337 -30.00 3.75 -7.00
C GLY A 337 -31.47 4.11 -6.80
N LYS A 338 -32.13 4.61 -7.86
CA LYS A 338 -33.58 4.90 -7.86
C LYS A 338 -34.47 3.65 -7.80
N SER A 339 -33.91 2.45 -7.98
CA SER A 339 -34.69 1.21 -7.83
C SER A 339 -34.85 0.83 -6.35
N ASN A 340 -35.83 -0.02 -6.06
CA ASN A 340 -36.09 -0.50 -4.70
C ASN A 340 -35.05 -1.52 -4.19
N VAL A 341 -34.06 -1.88 -5.00
CA VAL A 341 -33.04 -2.88 -4.66
C VAL A 341 -31.73 -2.16 -4.41
N THR A 342 -31.05 -2.48 -3.32
CA THR A 342 -29.67 -2.04 -3.05
C THR A 342 -28.72 -2.80 -3.99
N GLN A 343 -27.98 -2.07 -4.82
CA GLN A 343 -27.22 -2.64 -5.92
C GLN A 343 -25.94 -3.32 -5.44
N LEU A 344 -25.23 -2.67 -4.51
CA LEU A 344 -24.00 -3.13 -3.90
C LEU A 344 -24.14 -3.01 -2.39
N LEU A 345 -23.68 -4.00 -1.65
CA LEU A 345 -23.51 -3.94 -0.20
C LEU A 345 -22.14 -4.53 0.13
N TYR A 346 -21.33 -3.77 0.85
CA TYR A 346 -19.98 -4.13 1.25
C TYR A 346 -19.80 -3.80 2.72
N TYR A 347 -19.10 -4.67 3.45
CA TYR A 347 -18.72 -4.43 4.84
C TYR A 347 -17.21 -4.41 4.98
N LYS A 348 -16.70 -3.47 5.77
CA LYS A 348 -15.26 -3.25 5.98
C LYS A 348 -14.60 -4.52 6.50
N ARG A 349 -13.49 -4.92 5.89
CA ARG A 349 -12.77 -6.16 6.23
C ARG A 349 -11.60 -5.91 7.15
N ASN A 350 -10.89 -4.80 6.95
CA ASN A 350 -9.68 -4.47 7.68
C ASN A 350 -9.92 -3.25 8.57
N LEU A 351 -9.99 -3.51 9.87
CA LEU A 351 -10.22 -2.47 10.87
C LEU A 351 -8.91 -1.80 11.25
N VAL A 352 -8.96 -0.48 11.48
CA VAL A 352 -7.83 0.28 12.02
C VAL A 352 -7.49 -0.26 13.40
N PRO A 353 -6.24 -0.72 13.63
CA PRO A 353 -5.84 -1.26 14.92
C PRO A 353 -6.02 -0.24 16.01
N ILE A 354 -6.52 -0.69 17.17
CA ILE A 354 -6.75 0.11 18.37
C ILE A 354 -7.90 1.13 18.23
N ALA A 355 -8.07 1.81 17.10
CA ALA A 355 -9.15 2.79 16.92
C ALA A 355 -10.51 2.11 16.66
N GLU A 356 -10.54 1.14 15.76
CA GLU A 356 -11.79 0.48 15.33
C GLU A 356 -11.95 -0.90 15.95
N SER A 357 -10.84 -1.61 16.18
CA SER A 357 -10.84 -3.03 16.58
C SER A 357 -11.51 -3.35 17.93
N TYR A 358 -11.83 -2.36 18.77
CA TYR A 358 -12.59 -2.59 20.02
C TYR A 358 -14.08 -2.35 19.88
N ARG A 359 -14.50 -1.62 18.84
CA ARG A 359 -15.89 -1.14 18.69
C ARG A 359 -16.59 -1.74 17.48
N LEU A 360 -15.83 -2.15 16.46
CA LEU A 360 -16.34 -2.71 15.20
C LEU A 360 -15.92 -4.17 15.04
N GLU A 361 -16.74 -4.94 14.34
CA GLU A 361 -16.44 -6.29 13.86
C GLU A 361 -16.02 -6.23 12.38
N SER A 362 -14.98 -6.97 12.03
CA SER A 362 -14.48 -7.10 10.66
C SER A 362 -15.36 -8.06 9.86
N SER A 363 -15.67 -7.71 8.60
CA SER A 363 -16.30 -8.64 7.68
C SER A 363 -15.30 -9.61 7.04
N SER A 364 -15.71 -10.86 6.85
CA SER A 364 -14.99 -11.84 6.03
C SER A 364 -15.44 -11.85 4.57
N ASP A 365 -16.54 -11.17 4.25
CA ASP A 365 -17.15 -11.24 2.92
C ASP A 365 -16.23 -10.59 1.87
N PRO A 366 -16.03 -11.22 0.71
CA PRO A 366 -15.26 -10.63 -0.36
C PRO A 366 -15.99 -9.39 -0.94
N PRO A 367 -15.26 -8.42 -1.52
CA PRO A 367 -15.88 -7.33 -2.25
C PRO A 367 -16.79 -7.86 -3.37
N ALA A 368 -18.00 -7.31 -3.48
CA ALA A 368 -18.93 -7.64 -4.55
C ALA A 368 -18.64 -6.81 -5.80
N LEU A 369 -18.93 -7.37 -6.98
CA LEU A 369 -18.86 -6.69 -8.27
C LEU A 369 -20.26 -6.60 -8.86
N VAL A 370 -20.71 -5.38 -9.18
CA VAL A 370 -22.06 -5.14 -9.67
C VAL A 370 -22.01 -4.33 -10.95
N THR A 371 -22.92 -4.61 -11.88
CA THR A 371 -23.04 -3.83 -13.11
C THR A 371 -24.20 -2.87 -12.97
N ILE A 372 -23.95 -1.58 -13.19
CA ILE A 372 -24.97 -0.54 -13.20
C ILE A 372 -25.05 0.14 -14.56
N ASP A 373 -26.23 0.63 -14.91
CA ASP A 373 -26.51 1.28 -16.19
C ASP A 373 -26.42 2.80 -16.03
N VAL A 374 -25.47 3.41 -16.74
CA VAL A 374 -25.27 4.87 -16.72
C VAL A 374 -25.90 5.48 -17.95
N LYS A 375 -26.73 6.51 -17.74
CA LYS A 375 -27.33 7.25 -18.86
C LYS A 375 -26.36 8.28 -19.41
N MET A 376 -26.19 8.24 -20.72
CA MET A 376 -25.35 9.18 -21.46
C MET A 376 -26.09 10.50 -21.66
N ARG A 377 -25.37 11.62 -21.56
CA ARG A 377 -25.91 12.93 -21.98
C ARG A 377 -26.13 12.93 -23.50
N GLN A 378 -27.15 13.65 -23.96
CA GLN A 378 -27.66 13.60 -25.35
C GLN A 378 -26.64 13.89 -26.44
N TRP A 379 -25.56 14.62 -26.12
CA TRP A 379 -24.51 15.01 -27.08
C TRP A 379 -23.52 13.89 -27.40
N VAL A 380 -23.55 12.78 -26.65
CA VAL A 380 -22.76 11.58 -26.95
C VAL A 380 -23.64 10.64 -27.78
N GLY A 381 -23.15 10.17 -28.93
CA GLY A 381 -23.91 9.33 -29.87
C GLY A 381 -24.52 8.06 -29.24
N LYS A 382 -25.29 7.29 -30.01
CA LYS A 382 -25.83 5.99 -29.55
C LYS A 382 -24.68 5.04 -29.14
N PRO A 383 -24.82 4.20 -28.09
CA PRO A 383 -26.00 3.97 -27.24
C PRO A 383 -26.15 4.96 -26.07
N LYS A 384 -27.41 5.23 -25.70
CA LYS A 384 -27.79 6.17 -24.61
C LYS A 384 -27.57 5.63 -23.21
N ILE A 385 -27.39 4.32 -23.06
CA ILE A 385 -27.16 3.65 -21.78
C ILE A 385 -25.92 2.79 -21.94
N ARG A 386 -25.00 2.86 -20.99
CA ARG A 386 -23.77 2.05 -21.00
C ARG A 386 -23.59 1.38 -19.64
N PRO A 387 -23.36 0.06 -19.61
CA PRO A 387 -23.08 -0.64 -18.37
C PRO A 387 -21.69 -0.29 -17.88
N ILE A 388 -21.54 -0.11 -16.56
CA ILE A 388 -20.24 0.00 -15.90
C ILE A 388 -20.17 -1.00 -14.73
N SER A 389 -19.02 -1.63 -14.54
CA SER A 389 -18.78 -2.51 -13.40
C SER A 389 -18.26 -1.69 -12.22
N VAL A 390 -18.91 -1.85 -11.06
CA VAL A 390 -18.64 -1.10 -9.84
C VAL A 390 -18.38 -2.05 -8.69
N THR A 391 -17.39 -1.74 -7.86
CA THR A 391 -17.13 -2.41 -6.59
C THR A 391 -16.88 -1.38 -5.49
N GLY A 392 -16.68 -1.85 -4.26
CA GLY A 392 -16.46 -0.99 -3.10
C GLY A 392 -15.41 -1.56 -2.16
N SER A 393 -14.71 -0.66 -1.47
CA SER A 393 -13.75 -1.00 -0.41
C SER A 393 -13.57 0.22 0.50
N ILE A 394 -13.27 0.04 1.78
CA ILE A 394 -13.35 1.13 2.75
C ILE A 394 -11.97 1.41 3.37
N CYS A 395 -11.48 2.64 3.23
CA CYS A 395 -10.34 3.16 3.97
C CYS A 395 -9.12 2.22 4.01
N LEU A 396 -8.79 1.66 5.17
CA LEU A 396 -7.59 0.84 5.40
C LEU A 396 -7.53 -0.43 4.53
N ASP A 397 -8.66 -0.90 3.99
CA ASP A 397 -8.68 -2.03 3.06
C ASP A 397 -7.74 -1.83 1.87
N PHE A 398 -7.51 -0.59 1.41
CA PHE A 398 -6.59 -0.27 0.31
C PHE A 398 -5.11 -0.43 0.66
N ALA A 399 -4.76 -0.43 1.96
CA ALA A 399 -3.39 -0.66 2.40
C ALA A 399 -3.02 -2.15 2.41
N MET A 400 -4.02 -3.04 2.39
CA MET A 400 -3.77 -4.47 2.38
C MET A 400 -3.21 -4.95 1.04
N PRO A 401 -2.38 -5.99 1.05
CA PRO A 401 -2.10 -6.73 -0.17
C PRO A 401 -3.41 -7.34 -0.71
N ASP A 402 -3.60 -7.25 -2.03
CA ASP A 402 -4.58 -8.06 -2.75
C ASP A 402 -6.06 -7.93 -2.33
N PRO A 403 -6.60 -6.73 -2.00
CA PRO A 403 -7.94 -6.58 -1.44
C PRO A 403 -9.06 -7.01 -2.41
N PHE A 404 -8.76 -7.11 -3.71
CA PHE A 404 -9.71 -7.37 -4.79
C PHE A 404 -9.45 -8.69 -5.55
N THR A 405 -8.58 -9.56 -5.06
CA THR A 405 -8.25 -10.84 -5.74
C THR A 405 -9.41 -11.82 -5.85
N SER A 406 -10.48 -11.61 -5.09
CA SER A 406 -11.70 -12.44 -5.15
C SER A 406 -12.70 -11.97 -6.23
N LEU A 407 -12.46 -10.83 -6.87
CA LEU A 407 -13.33 -10.37 -7.96
C LEU A 407 -13.18 -11.28 -9.18
N GLN A 408 -14.28 -11.56 -9.87
CA GLN A 408 -14.28 -12.40 -11.07
C GLN A 408 -13.78 -11.67 -12.32
N SER A 409 -13.86 -10.34 -12.32
CA SER A 409 -13.46 -9.48 -13.43
C SER A 409 -13.06 -8.11 -12.93
N ARG A 410 -12.38 -7.35 -13.80
CA ARG A 410 -11.89 -6.00 -13.48
C ARG A 410 -13.05 -5.02 -13.24
N PRO A 411 -13.10 -4.31 -12.11
CA PRO A 411 -14.04 -3.21 -11.92
C PRO A 411 -13.63 -1.99 -12.75
N MET A 412 -14.58 -1.28 -13.34
CA MET A 412 -14.29 0.01 -13.99
C MET A 412 -14.16 1.13 -12.96
N LEU A 413 -14.98 1.08 -11.91
CA LEU A 413 -14.99 2.06 -10.83
C LEU A 413 -15.02 1.38 -9.46
N ILE A 414 -14.16 1.83 -8.56
CA ILE A 414 -14.12 1.44 -7.16
C ILE A 414 -14.61 2.62 -6.33
N LEU A 415 -15.63 2.41 -5.52
CA LEU A 415 -16.12 3.38 -4.55
C LEU A 415 -15.34 3.21 -3.26
N ALA A 416 -14.64 4.27 -2.85
CA ALA A 416 -13.67 4.22 -1.77
C ALA A 416 -13.93 5.31 -0.72
N PRO A 417 -14.96 5.13 0.13
CA PRO A 417 -15.19 6.03 1.24
C PRO A 417 -14.08 5.85 2.28
N ALA A 418 -13.69 6.95 2.90
CA ALA A 418 -12.69 6.99 3.93
C ALA A 418 -12.99 8.08 4.96
N ARG A 419 -12.37 7.95 6.13
CA ARG A 419 -12.34 8.98 7.15
C ARG A 419 -11.02 8.90 7.89
N THR A 420 -10.02 9.62 7.39
CA THR A 420 -8.71 9.69 8.03
C THR A 420 -8.69 10.72 9.16
N TRP A 421 -7.77 10.59 10.11
CA TRP A 421 -7.72 11.46 11.30
C TRP A 421 -6.60 12.52 11.22
N ASP A 422 -5.80 12.52 10.16
CA ASP A 422 -4.75 13.49 9.92
C ASP A 422 -4.43 13.55 8.43
N VAL A 423 -4.16 14.75 7.91
CA VAL A 423 -3.84 14.99 6.49
C VAL A 423 -2.67 14.14 5.98
N SER A 424 -1.67 13.84 6.82
CA SER A 424 -0.53 13.01 6.44
C SER A 424 -0.92 11.53 6.25
N ILE A 425 -1.92 11.07 7.00
CA ILE A 425 -2.54 9.76 6.83
C ILE A 425 -3.44 9.75 5.60
N GLY A 426 -4.23 10.80 5.39
CA GLY A 426 -5.02 11.01 4.16
C GLY A 426 -4.14 10.92 2.91
N ALA A 427 -2.99 11.61 2.90
CA ALA A 427 -2.02 11.56 1.81
C ALA A 427 -1.40 10.16 1.65
N ALA A 428 -1.01 9.49 2.74
CA ALA A 428 -0.46 8.14 2.68
C ALA A 428 -1.48 7.12 2.14
N MET A 429 -2.74 7.20 2.59
CA MET A 429 -3.82 6.36 2.12
C MET A 429 -4.17 6.65 0.66
N TRP A 430 -4.16 7.91 0.24
CA TRP A 430 -4.32 8.27 -1.17
C TRP A 430 -3.29 7.58 -2.07
N GLU A 431 -2.02 7.50 -1.66
CA GLU A 431 -1.02 6.74 -2.40
C GLU A 431 -1.30 5.22 -2.45
N GLN A 432 -1.81 4.63 -1.36
CA GLN A 432 -2.21 3.21 -1.35
C GLN A 432 -3.41 2.95 -2.28
N VAL A 433 -4.36 3.87 -2.32
CA VAL A 433 -5.54 3.80 -3.18
C VAL A 433 -5.14 3.85 -4.65
N LYS A 434 -4.26 4.79 -5.02
CA LYS A 434 -3.69 4.85 -6.36
C LYS A 434 -2.95 3.58 -6.73
N GLN A 435 -2.21 3.01 -5.79
CA GLN A 435 -1.54 1.75 -6.04
C GLN A 435 -2.55 0.63 -6.38
N ARG A 436 -3.64 0.47 -5.61
CA ARG A 436 -4.65 -0.55 -5.94
C ARG A 436 -5.35 -0.27 -7.28
N ALA A 437 -5.62 1.00 -7.57
CA ALA A 437 -6.17 1.42 -8.85
C ALA A 437 -5.26 1.01 -10.02
N LEU A 438 -3.95 1.22 -9.88
CA LEU A 438 -2.95 0.84 -10.87
C LEU A 438 -2.81 -0.68 -11.02
N GLU A 439 -2.82 -1.44 -9.92
CA GLU A 439 -2.74 -2.90 -9.95
C GLU A 439 -3.89 -3.57 -10.70
N LEU A 440 -5.08 -2.97 -10.61
CA LEU A 440 -6.28 -3.46 -11.27
C LEU A 440 -6.53 -2.83 -12.63
N ASP A 441 -5.78 -1.80 -13.02
CA ASP A 441 -6.13 -0.92 -14.15
C ASP A 441 -7.58 -0.41 -14.04
N SER A 442 -7.96 0.07 -12.85
CA SER A 442 -9.30 0.54 -12.51
C SER A 442 -9.30 2.01 -12.11
N MET A 443 -10.47 2.65 -12.14
CA MET A 443 -10.67 3.98 -11.56
C MET A 443 -11.15 3.87 -10.11
N VAL A 444 -10.72 4.78 -9.24
CA VAL A 444 -11.17 4.88 -7.86
C VAL A 444 -11.70 6.29 -7.60
N LEU A 445 -12.90 6.36 -7.00
CA LEU A 445 -13.45 7.56 -6.38
C LEU A 445 -13.17 7.49 -4.88
N TRP A 446 -12.22 8.31 -4.41
CA TRP A 446 -11.83 8.36 -3.01
C TRP A 446 -12.46 9.58 -2.33
N CYS A 447 -13.26 9.33 -1.30
CA CYS A 447 -14.01 10.36 -0.59
C CYS A 447 -13.67 10.27 0.90
N ASP A 448 -12.75 11.14 1.33
CA ASP A 448 -12.23 11.19 2.69
C ASP A 448 -12.89 12.31 3.49
N GLY A 449 -13.78 11.93 4.42
CA GLY A 449 -14.47 12.85 5.33
C GLY A 449 -13.71 13.12 6.63
N GLY A 450 -12.43 12.77 6.66
CA GLY A 450 -11.51 13.05 7.75
C GLY A 450 -11.22 14.53 7.97
N GLU A 451 -10.72 14.88 9.16
CA GLU A 451 -10.20 16.23 9.40
C GLU A 451 -8.95 16.47 8.55
N GLY A 452 -9.05 17.37 7.57
CA GLY A 452 -8.01 17.55 6.55
C GLY A 452 -7.85 16.34 5.62
N GLY A 453 -8.90 15.53 5.48
CA GLY A 453 -8.92 14.35 4.62
C GLY A 453 -8.62 14.70 3.15
N VAL A 454 -7.97 13.78 2.44
CA VAL A 454 -7.59 13.99 1.03
C VAL A 454 -8.61 13.29 0.15
N SER A 455 -9.31 14.00 -0.72
CA SER A 455 -10.33 13.45 -1.63
C SER A 455 -9.97 13.67 -3.10
N GLY A 456 -10.30 12.70 -3.96
CA GLY A 456 -9.93 12.80 -5.36
C GLY A 456 -10.36 11.62 -6.23
N VAL A 457 -9.86 11.63 -7.46
CA VAL A 457 -10.07 10.54 -8.44
C VAL A 457 -8.75 10.03 -8.97
N ALA A 458 -8.58 8.72 -8.95
CA ALA A 458 -7.39 8.04 -9.42
C ALA A 458 -7.73 6.98 -10.47
N ALA A 459 -7.14 7.08 -11.65
CA ALA A 459 -7.01 6.00 -12.63
C ALA A 459 -5.59 6.06 -13.21
N PRO A 460 -4.56 5.61 -12.48
CA PRO A 460 -3.17 5.89 -12.84
C PRO A 460 -2.73 5.27 -14.17
N ALA A 461 -3.24 4.08 -14.52
CA ALA A 461 -3.04 3.46 -15.83
C ALA A 461 -3.71 4.24 -16.98
N GLN A 462 -4.60 5.16 -16.64
CA GLN A 462 -5.21 6.12 -17.57
C GLN A 462 -4.68 7.52 -17.31
N GLY A 463 -3.52 7.70 -16.68
CA GLY A 463 -2.91 9.02 -16.46
C GLY A 463 -3.66 9.96 -15.51
N MET A 464 -4.68 9.49 -14.80
CA MET A 464 -5.49 10.32 -13.90
C MET A 464 -5.05 10.09 -12.45
N ASN A 465 -4.56 11.14 -11.80
CA ASN A 465 -4.17 11.13 -10.39
C ASN A 465 -4.40 12.55 -9.85
N GLU A 466 -5.66 12.90 -9.63
CA GLU A 466 -6.07 14.26 -9.28
C GLU A 466 -6.61 14.28 -7.85
N ILE A 467 -5.92 14.99 -6.97
CA ILE A 467 -6.47 15.41 -5.67
C ILE A 467 -7.38 16.59 -5.98
N ILE A 468 -8.67 16.45 -5.70
CA ILE A 468 -9.67 17.48 -6.00
C ILE A 468 -9.88 18.38 -4.79
N GLN A 469 -9.89 17.81 -3.59
CA GLN A 469 -10.22 18.51 -2.35
C GLN A 469 -9.35 18.01 -1.20
N ILE A 470 -8.97 18.92 -0.30
CA ILE A 470 -8.36 18.59 1.00
C ILE A 470 -9.21 19.25 2.09
N GLY A 471 -9.67 18.45 3.05
CA GLY A 471 -10.61 18.87 4.08
C GLY A 471 -12.06 18.89 3.60
N GLU A 472 -12.89 19.70 4.27
CA GLU A 472 -14.33 19.80 4.00
C GLU A 472 -14.63 20.42 2.62
N GLY A 473 -15.81 20.13 2.07
CA GLY A 473 -16.30 20.71 0.82
C GLY A 473 -16.64 19.66 -0.24
N SER A 474 -17.91 19.60 -0.63
CA SER A 474 -18.36 18.70 -1.69
C SER A 474 -17.88 19.13 -3.07
N TRP A 475 -17.63 18.16 -3.93
CA TRP A 475 -17.14 18.42 -5.30
C TRP A 475 -17.69 17.41 -6.30
N VAL A 476 -17.72 17.81 -7.57
CA VAL A 476 -18.13 16.97 -8.71
C VAL A 476 -17.07 17.04 -9.79
N ARG A 477 -16.71 15.88 -10.35
CA ARG A 477 -15.77 15.73 -11.46
C ARG A 477 -16.37 14.83 -12.53
N THR A 478 -16.25 15.24 -13.79
CA THR A 478 -16.60 14.36 -14.92
C THR A 478 -15.35 13.65 -15.41
N VAL A 479 -15.40 12.33 -15.51
CA VAL A 479 -14.30 11.46 -15.91
C VAL A 479 -14.70 10.61 -17.12
N GLY A 480 -13.72 10.23 -17.94
CA GLY A 480 -13.96 9.32 -19.07
C GLY A 480 -13.59 7.90 -18.70
N LEU A 481 -14.58 7.02 -18.53
CA LEU A 481 -14.34 5.59 -18.34
C LEU A 481 -14.12 4.90 -19.70
N GLU A 482 -13.36 3.81 -19.72
CA GLU A 482 -13.15 3.03 -20.95
C GLU A 482 -14.46 2.47 -21.53
N TYR A 483 -14.61 2.54 -22.86
CA TYR A 483 -15.72 1.92 -23.57
C TYR A 483 -15.28 1.33 -24.92
N PRO A 484 -15.71 0.10 -25.28
CA PRO A 484 -16.43 -0.86 -24.44
C PRO A 484 -15.60 -1.28 -23.21
N PRO A 485 -16.24 -1.67 -22.10
CA PRO A 485 -15.50 -2.16 -20.92
C PRO A 485 -14.63 -3.35 -21.29
N ASP A 486 -13.35 -3.34 -20.92
CA ASP A 486 -12.52 -4.54 -20.93
C ASP A 486 -12.63 -5.23 -19.55
N PRO A 487 -13.32 -6.38 -19.44
CA PRO A 487 -13.52 -7.07 -18.18
C PRO A 487 -12.31 -7.90 -17.75
N ARG A 488 -11.28 -8.02 -18.60
CA ARG A 488 -10.16 -8.92 -18.33
C ARG A 488 -9.42 -8.50 -17.05
N PRO A 489 -9.17 -9.43 -16.12
CA PRO A 489 -8.33 -9.15 -14.97
C PRO A 489 -6.91 -8.82 -15.43
N THR A 490 -6.20 -8.00 -14.65
CA THR A 490 -4.76 -7.83 -14.83
C THR A 490 -4.04 -9.13 -14.47
N LEU A 491 -2.83 -9.34 -14.98
CA LEU A 491 -2.05 -10.54 -14.63
C LEU A 491 -1.80 -10.63 -13.12
N ASN A 492 -1.61 -9.49 -12.44
CA ASN A 492 -1.51 -9.48 -10.98
C ASN A 492 -2.80 -9.95 -10.31
N MET A 493 -3.96 -9.51 -10.79
CA MET A 493 -5.24 -9.94 -10.24
C MET A 493 -5.45 -11.45 -10.42
N GLU A 494 -5.04 -12.02 -11.55
CA GLU A 494 -5.15 -13.44 -11.83
C GLU A 494 -4.11 -14.27 -11.05
N TRP A 495 -2.87 -13.77 -10.92
CA TRP A 495 -1.71 -14.54 -10.48
C TRP A 495 -0.97 -13.94 -9.27
N SER A 496 -1.66 -13.25 -8.35
CA SER A 496 -1.06 -12.43 -7.27
C SER A 496 0.02 -13.12 -6.40
N GLY A 497 0.08 -14.46 -6.36
CA GLY A 497 1.15 -15.22 -5.68
C GLY A 497 2.37 -15.59 -6.54
N TRP A 498 2.27 -15.61 -7.86
CA TRP A 498 3.34 -16.08 -8.75
C TRP A 498 4.50 -15.10 -8.91
N THR A 499 4.27 -13.81 -8.68
CA THR A 499 5.31 -12.78 -8.77
C THR A 499 6.54 -13.14 -7.94
N LEU A 500 6.33 -13.52 -6.67
CA LEU A 500 7.44 -13.88 -5.78
C LEU A 500 8.16 -15.13 -6.27
N ILE A 501 7.43 -16.14 -6.77
CA ILE A 501 8.02 -17.35 -7.36
C ILE A 501 8.97 -16.96 -8.50
N ILE A 502 8.51 -16.12 -9.43
CA ILE A 502 9.31 -15.65 -10.57
C ILE A 502 10.56 -14.93 -10.08
N MET A 503 10.44 -14.03 -9.11
CA MET A 503 11.58 -13.30 -8.53
C MET A 503 12.62 -14.26 -7.92
N TRP A 504 12.18 -15.29 -7.20
CA TRP A 504 13.08 -16.31 -6.62
C TRP A 504 13.75 -17.21 -7.67
N VAL A 505 13.01 -17.61 -8.71
CA VAL A 505 13.58 -18.38 -9.84
C VAL A 505 14.66 -17.56 -10.54
N LEU A 506 14.40 -16.29 -10.83
CA LEU A 506 15.38 -15.36 -11.40
C LEU A 506 16.56 -15.11 -10.43
N GLY A 507 16.31 -15.18 -9.12
CA GLY A 507 17.32 -15.15 -8.06
C GLY A 507 18.30 -16.34 -8.06
N GLY A 508 18.13 -17.33 -8.95
CA GLY A 508 19.00 -18.49 -9.07
C GLY A 508 18.65 -19.64 -8.12
N PHE A 509 17.47 -19.62 -7.49
CA PHE A 509 17.04 -20.69 -6.61
C PHE A 509 16.48 -21.87 -7.40
N SER A 510 16.95 -23.09 -7.10
CA SER A 510 16.35 -24.30 -7.66
C SER A 510 14.90 -24.45 -7.20
N ARG A 511 14.01 -24.97 -8.07
CA ARG A 511 12.58 -25.17 -7.78
C ARG A 511 12.32 -25.82 -6.40
N LYS A 512 13.17 -26.76 -5.97
CA LYS A 512 13.01 -27.48 -4.68
C LYS A 512 13.12 -26.59 -3.45
N LEU A 513 13.96 -25.55 -3.48
CA LEU A 513 14.15 -24.65 -2.35
C LEU A 513 13.03 -23.59 -2.30
N ILE A 514 12.57 -23.14 -3.46
CA ILE A 514 11.43 -22.22 -3.62
C ILE A 514 10.15 -22.83 -3.03
N PHE A 515 9.84 -24.09 -3.37
CA PHE A 515 8.68 -24.79 -2.83
C PHE A 515 8.74 -24.97 -1.30
N ARG A 516 9.92 -25.13 -0.71
CA ARG A 516 10.05 -25.23 0.75
C ARG A 516 9.77 -23.90 1.47
N VAL A 517 10.25 -22.78 0.91
CA VAL A 517 9.99 -21.46 1.48
C VAL A 517 8.50 -21.11 1.38
N ILE A 518 7.89 -21.32 0.22
CA ILE A 518 6.46 -21.01 0.00
C ILE A 518 5.56 -21.88 0.86
N ARG A 519 5.83 -23.18 0.93
CA ARG A 519 5.06 -24.08 1.80
C ARG A 519 5.19 -23.69 3.27
N GLY A 520 6.33 -23.16 3.70
CA GLY A 520 6.50 -22.60 5.04
C GLY A 520 5.62 -21.37 5.32
N PHE A 521 5.32 -20.56 4.30
CA PHE A 521 4.39 -19.44 4.41
C PHE A 521 2.92 -19.86 4.31
N GLU A 522 2.58 -20.91 3.55
CA GLU A 522 1.21 -21.46 3.49
C GLU A 522 0.77 -22.12 4.82
N ILE A 523 1.73 -22.59 5.63
CA ILE A 523 1.46 -23.18 6.95
C ILE A 523 1.15 -22.09 8.00
N LEU A 524 1.50 -20.82 7.75
CA LEU A 524 1.12 -19.75 8.67
C LEU A 524 -0.40 -19.51 8.59
N PRO A 525 -1.11 -19.50 9.73
CA PRO A 525 -2.54 -19.22 9.75
C PRO A 525 -2.81 -17.86 9.10
N SER A 526 -3.88 -17.79 8.30
CA SER A 526 -4.20 -16.56 7.56
C SER A 526 -4.25 -15.34 8.50
N PRO A 527 -3.85 -14.14 8.04
CA PRO A 527 -3.85 -12.93 8.88
C PRO A 527 -5.23 -12.66 9.51
N VAL A 528 -6.30 -12.97 8.78
CA VAL A 528 -7.68 -12.93 9.27
C VAL A 528 -7.89 -13.92 10.41
N ARG A 529 -7.39 -15.17 10.30
CA ARG A 529 -7.44 -16.14 11.40
C ARG A 529 -6.57 -15.70 12.58
N LEU A 530 -5.42 -15.08 12.37
CA LEU A 530 -4.57 -14.56 13.44
C LEU A 530 -5.19 -13.34 14.13
N GLN A 531 -5.78 -12.41 13.40
CA GLN A 531 -6.54 -11.29 13.96
C GLN A 531 -7.79 -11.78 14.69
N GLN A 532 -8.51 -12.76 14.12
CA GLN A 532 -9.66 -13.38 14.77
C GLN A 532 -9.21 -14.13 16.04
N ALA A 533 -8.15 -14.93 15.99
CA ALA A 533 -7.59 -15.63 17.15
C ALA A 533 -7.11 -14.66 18.22
N PHE A 534 -6.41 -13.59 17.84
CA PHE A 534 -5.97 -12.54 18.77
C PHE A 534 -7.16 -11.78 19.37
N SER A 535 -8.18 -11.46 18.56
CA SER A 535 -9.42 -10.84 19.04
C SER A 535 -10.20 -11.78 19.97
N ARG A 536 -10.21 -13.10 19.73
CA ARG A 536 -10.88 -14.11 20.57
C ARG A 536 -10.12 -14.38 21.86
N TRP A 537 -8.79 -14.49 21.80
CA TRP A 537 -7.91 -14.60 22.96
C TRP A 537 -8.08 -13.40 23.89
N ARG A 538 -8.05 -12.19 23.32
CA ARG A 538 -8.24 -10.94 24.06
C ARG A 538 -9.63 -10.82 24.68
N ARG A 539 -10.65 -11.46 24.09
CA ARG A 539 -12.02 -11.54 24.61
C ARG A 539 -12.20 -12.56 25.75
N GLY A 540 -11.11 -13.16 26.26
CA GLY A 540 -11.14 -14.08 27.41
C GLY A 540 -11.59 -15.51 27.09
N ASN A 541 -11.89 -15.81 25.82
CA ASN A 541 -12.39 -17.12 25.39
C ASN A 541 -11.30 -18.06 24.82
N GLY A 542 -10.04 -17.62 24.73
CA GLY A 542 -9.02 -18.29 23.89
C GLY A 542 -7.87 -19.01 24.62
N ALA A 543 -7.90 -19.18 25.94
CA ALA A 543 -6.77 -19.79 26.66
C ALA A 543 -6.48 -21.26 26.23
N ASN A 544 -7.51 -21.99 25.78
CA ASN A 544 -7.37 -23.39 25.36
C ASN A 544 -7.08 -23.56 23.85
N GLU A 545 -7.39 -22.57 23.00
CA GLU A 545 -7.20 -22.66 21.54
C GLU A 545 -5.83 -22.18 21.06
N LEU A 546 -5.15 -21.32 21.82
CA LEU A 546 -3.78 -20.90 21.47
C LEU A 546 -2.78 -22.05 21.57
N ASN A 547 -3.05 -23.05 22.42
CA ASN A 547 -2.29 -24.29 22.46
C ASN A 547 -2.56 -25.15 21.20
N LEU A 548 -3.81 -25.21 20.73
CA LEU A 548 -4.17 -25.93 19.49
C LEU A 548 -3.56 -25.31 18.22
N LEU A 549 -3.29 -24.01 18.20
CA LEU A 549 -2.59 -23.33 17.10
C LEU A 549 -1.05 -23.44 17.19
N MET A 550 -0.50 -23.90 18.31
CA MET A 550 0.94 -24.14 18.48
C MET A 550 1.31 -25.64 18.39
N ASP A 551 0.33 -26.52 18.50
CA ASP A 551 0.50 -27.98 18.41
C ASP A 551 0.31 -28.56 16.98
N ASP A 552 -0.12 -27.73 16.02
CA ASP A 552 -0.18 -28.01 14.56
C ASP A 552 0.84 -27.14 13.79
#